data_AF-A0A7C5LD47-F1
#
_entry.id   AF-A0A7C5LD47-F1
#
_cell.length_a   1.000
_cell.length_b   1.000
_cell.length_c   1.000
_cell.angle_alpha   90.00
_cell.angle_beta   90.00
_cell.angle_gamma   90.00
#
_symmetry.space_group_name_H-M   'P 1'
#
loop_
_entity.id
_entity.type
_entity.pdbx_description
1 polymer ?
#
loop_
_entity_poly.entity_id
_entity_poly.type
_entity_poly.pdbx_seq_one_letter_code
_entity_poly.pdbx_strand_id
1 'polypeptide(L)'
;SRVFGGLYEPSPGAVYPTLQWLEDEGYVKVVQDNGKRVYSITEQGLKFLQDRRESVDKLMKSCHQLMDSEKTQLFTAGRKLAQTLMILWTEGNEEKLREATAILEEARKKLAELTLR
;
A
#
# COMPACT_ATOMS: atom_id res chain seq x y z
N SER A 1 -3.64 -2.69 1.55
CA SER A 1 -2.41 -3.51 1.57
C SER A 1 -1.49 -3.08 2.72
N ARG A 2 -1.40 -3.85 3.82
CA ARG A 2 -0.45 -3.56 4.92
C ARG A 2 0.99 -3.93 4.55
N VAL A 3 1.17 -4.93 3.68
CA VAL A 3 2.47 -5.43 3.23
C VAL A 3 3.23 -4.38 2.42
N PHE A 4 2.52 -3.52 1.67
CA PHE A 4 3.13 -2.51 0.82
C PHE A 4 3.08 -1.07 1.38
N GLY A 5 2.87 -0.89 2.69
CA GLY A 5 2.85 0.45 3.32
C GLY A 5 1.82 1.44 2.77
N GLY A 6 0.85 0.99 1.97
CA GLY A 6 -0.07 1.87 1.23
C GLY A 6 0.55 2.62 0.03
N LEU A 7 1.77 2.25 -0.38
CA LEU A 7 2.49 2.81 -1.55
C LEU A 7 2.21 2.02 -2.81
N TYR A 8 1.94 0.72 -2.66
CA TYR A 8 1.54 -0.15 -3.76
C TYR A 8 0.23 -0.85 -3.42
N GLU A 9 -0.78 -0.55 -4.22
CA GLU A 9 -2.06 -1.23 -4.21
C GLU A 9 -2.18 -1.95 -5.56
N PRO A 10 -2.00 -3.28 -5.59
CA PRO A 10 -2.02 -4.02 -6.84
C PRO A 10 -3.40 -3.91 -7.48
N SER A 11 -3.44 -3.63 -8.78
CA SER A 11 -4.69 -3.54 -9.51
C SER A 11 -5.32 -4.94 -9.65
N PRO A 12 -6.64 -5.02 -9.87
CA PRO A 12 -7.31 -6.29 -10.19
C PRO A 12 -6.64 -7.04 -11.35
N GLY A 13 -6.16 -6.32 -12.37
CA GLY A 13 -5.45 -6.88 -13.52
C GLY A 13 -4.07 -7.47 -13.18
N ALA A 14 -3.45 -7.08 -12.06
CA ALA A 14 -2.21 -7.70 -11.59
C ALA A 14 -2.49 -8.91 -10.67
N VAL A 15 -3.57 -8.86 -9.89
CA VAL A 15 -3.91 -9.90 -8.90
C VAL A 15 -4.53 -11.14 -9.55
N TYR A 16 -5.53 -10.97 -10.41
CA TYR A 16 -6.31 -12.10 -10.92
C TYR A 16 -5.51 -13.05 -11.82
N PRO A 17 -4.65 -12.60 -12.75
CA PRO A 17 -3.82 -13.51 -13.54
C PRO A 17 -2.88 -14.33 -12.66
N THR A 18 -2.35 -13.74 -11.60
CA THR A 18 -1.48 -14.44 -10.65
C THR A 18 -2.25 -15.50 -9.86
N LEU A 19 -3.46 -15.17 -9.38
CA LEU A 19 -4.31 -16.15 -8.68
C LEU A 19 -4.75 -17.30 -9.58
N GLN A 20 -5.05 -17.01 -10.86
CA GLN A 20 -5.37 -18.04 -11.84
C GLN A 20 -4.18 -18.98 -12.06
N TRP A 21 -2.99 -18.44 -12.29
CA TRP A 21 -1.79 -19.25 -12.43
C TRP A 21 -1.51 -20.12 -11.19
N LEU A 22 -1.66 -19.57 -9.99
CA LEU A 22 -1.49 -20.33 -8.74
C LEU A 22 -2.52 -21.46 -8.60
N GLU A 23 -3.73 -21.27 -9.11
CA GLU A 23 -4.80 -22.27 -9.12
C GLU A 23 -4.49 -23.37 -10.13
N ASP A 24 -4.08 -23.00 -11.34
CA ASP A 24 -3.72 -23.92 -12.44
C ASP A 24 -2.54 -24.83 -12.06
N GLU A 25 -1.55 -24.29 -11.33
CA GLU A 25 -0.40 -25.06 -10.80
C GLU A 25 -0.73 -25.89 -9.55
N GLY A 26 -1.96 -25.79 -9.03
CA GLY A 26 -2.41 -26.51 -7.83
C GLY A 26 -1.86 -25.95 -6.51
N TYR A 27 -1.21 -24.79 -6.51
CA TYR A 27 -0.66 -24.15 -5.31
C TYR A 27 -1.72 -23.50 -4.42
N VAL A 28 -2.84 -23.08 -5.01
CA VAL A 28 -4.02 -22.62 -4.29
C VAL A 28 -5.27 -23.36 -4.79
N LYS A 29 -6.30 -23.42 -3.95
CA LYS A 29 -7.65 -23.84 -4.32
C LYS A 29 -8.61 -22.68 -4.15
N VAL A 30 -9.62 -22.59 -5.01
CA VAL A 30 -10.68 -21.60 -4.90
C VAL A 30 -12.00 -22.26 -4.47
N VAL A 31 -12.73 -21.60 -3.58
CA VAL A 31 -14.10 -21.98 -3.20
C VAL A 31 -15.02 -20.78 -3.39
N GLN A 32 -16.22 -20.99 -3.91
CA GLN A 32 -17.26 -19.97 -3.86
C GLN A 32 -17.93 -19.96 -2.49
N ASP A 33 -17.85 -18.84 -1.81
CA ASP A 33 -18.53 -18.60 -0.55
C ASP A 33 -19.28 -17.26 -0.62
N ASN A 34 -20.60 -17.27 -0.42
CA ASN A 34 -21.45 -16.08 -0.42
C ASN A 34 -21.23 -15.15 -1.63
N GLY A 35 -21.08 -15.73 -2.83
CA GLY A 35 -20.84 -14.99 -4.08
C GLY A 35 -19.42 -14.44 -4.25
N LYS A 36 -18.49 -14.78 -3.35
CA LYS A 36 -17.08 -14.39 -3.42
C LYS A 36 -16.20 -15.60 -3.69
N ARG A 37 -15.12 -15.40 -4.43
CA ARG A 37 -14.05 -16.41 -4.59
C ARG A 37 -13.09 -16.31 -3.42
N VAL A 38 -12.99 -17.37 -2.63
CA VAL A 38 -12.05 -17.48 -1.50
C VAL A 38 -10.94 -18.43 -1.91
N TYR A 39 -9.70 -17.92 -1.90
CA TYR A 39 -8.50 -18.68 -2.25
C TYR A 39 -7.81 -19.17 -0.98
N SER A 40 -7.43 -20.45 -0.96
CA SER A 40 -6.71 -21.08 0.14
C SER A 40 -5.50 -21.82 -0.38
N ILE A 41 -4.35 -21.69 0.30
CA ILE A 41 -3.14 -22.43 -0.08
C ILE A 41 -3.32 -23.94 0.10
N THR A 42 -2.75 -24.72 -0.81
CA THR A 42 -2.73 -26.19 -0.72
C THR A 42 -1.45 -26.67 -0.02
N GLU A 43 -1.37 -27.96 0.30
CA GLU A 43 -0.14 -28.56 0.82
C GLU A 43 1.02 -28.44 -0.18
N GLN A 44 0.73 -28.60 -1.48
CA GLN A 44 1.71 -28.43 -2.55
C GLN A 44 2.20 -26.98 -2.62
N GLY A 45 1.29 -26.00 -2.54
CA GLY A 45 1.65 -24.58 -2.51
C GLY A 45 2.47 -24.24 -1.29
N LEU A 46 2.15 -24.83 -0.13
CA LEU A 46 2.93 -24.63 1.10
C LEU A 46 4.36 -25.18 0.95
N LYS A 47 4.50 -26.37 0.37
CA LYS A 47 5.82 -26.96 0.08
C LYS A 47 6.61 -26.10 -0.91
N PHE A 48 5.98 -25.64 -1.99
CA PHE A 48 6.59 -24.73 -2.96
C PHE A 48 7.12 -23.45 -2.32
N LEU A 49 6.36 -22.87 -1.37
CA LEU A 49 6.82 -21.72 -0.59
C LEU A 49 7.98 -22.07 0.34
N GLN A 50 7.93 -23.22 1.01
CA GLN A 50 8.99 -23.67 1.92
C GLN A 50 10.32 -23.90 1.19
N ASP A 51 10.28 -24.56 0.03
CA ASP A 51 11.44 -24.82 -0.83
C ASP A 51 12.12 -23.53 -1.32
N ARG A 52 11.40 -22.39 -1.28
CA ARG A 52 11.86 -21.07 -1.73
C ARG A 52 11.91 -20.05 -0.60
N ARG A 53 11.81 -20.48 0.65
CA ARG A 53 11.60 -19.60 1.80
C ARG A 53 12.69 -18.55 1.95
N GLU A 54 13.96 -18.93 1.76
CA GLU A 54 15.08 -17.99 1.85
C GLU A 54 14.99 -16.86 0.81
N SER A 55 14.63 -17.21 -0.43
CA SER A 55 14.45 -16.23 -1.51
C SER A 55 13.26 -15.31 -1.25
N VAL A 56 12.15 -15.86 -0.76
CA VAL A 56 10.95 -15.09 -0.38
C VAL A 56 11.28 -14.17 0.79
N ASP A 57 11.95 -14.65 1.83
CA ASP A 57 12.32 -13.86 3.01
C ASP A 57 13.27 -12.71 2.63
N LYS A 58 14.23 -12.96 1.74
CA LYS A 58 15.15 -11.93 1.22
C LYS A 58 14.41 -10.87 0.41
N LEU A 59 13.48 -11.28 -0.47
CA LEU A 59 12.65 -10.36 -1.23
C LEU A 59 11.78 -9.50 -0.31
N MET A 60 11.10 -10.14 0.65
CA MET A 60 10.23 -9.45 1.62
C MET A 60 11.01 -8.47 2.48
N LYS A 61 12.20 -8.84 2.97
CA LYS A 61 13.09 -7.91 3.69
C LYS A 61 13.50 -6.71 2.84
N SER A 62 13.89 -6.94 1.59
CA SER A 62 14.29 -5.87 0.66
C SER A 62 13.13 -4.91 0.36
N CYS A 63 11.95 -5.47 0.13
CA CYS A 63 10.71 -4.70 -0.01
C CYS A 63 10.45 -3.87 1.24
N HIS A 64 10.54 -4.45 2.44
CA HIS A 64 10.31 -3.75 3.70
C HIS A 64 11.30 -2.60 3.90
N GLN A 65 12.59 -2.82 3.63
CA GLN A 65 13.63 -1.80 3.76
C GLN A 65 13.42 -0.61 2.81
N LEU A 66 13.01 -0.86 1.57
CA LEU A 66 12.65 0.22 0.63
C LEU A 66 11.42 1.01 1.12
N MET A 67 10.49 0.31 1.77
CA MET A 67 9.25 0.89 2.27
C MET A 67 9.42 1.67 3.59
N ASP A 68 10.35 1.24 4.44
CA ASP A 68 10.64 1.89 5.72
C ASP A 68 11.58 3.08 5.61
N SER A 69 12.13 3.36 4.42
CA SER A 69 13.01 4.51 4.23
C SER A 69 12.30 5.83 4.58
N GLU A 70 13.03 6.79 5.15
CA GLU A 70 12.46 8.08 5.56
C GLU A 70 11.83 8.83 4.38
N LYS A 71 12.40 8.67 3.18
CA LYS A 71 11.87 9.22 1.92
C LYS A 71 10.49 8.67 1.58
N THR A 72 10.31 7.37 1.78
CA THR A 72 9.04 6.70 1.51
C THR A 72 7.96 7.13 2.51
N GLN A 73 8.33 7.30 3.78
CA GLN A 73 7.42 7.82 4.82
C GLN A 73 6.98 9.25 4.51
N LEU A 74 7.92 10.11 4.10
CA LEU A 74 7.64 11.49 3.67
C LEU A 74 6.67 11.53 2.48
N PHE A 75 6.92 10.72 1.45
CA PHE A 75 6.04 10.64 0.28
C PHE A 75 4.63 10.16 0.65
N THR A 76 4.54 9.14 1.52
CA THR A 76 3.26 8.62 2.01
C THR A 76 2.48 9.68 2.79
N ALA A 77 3.14 10.42 3.67
CA ALA A 77 2.54 11.52 4.43
C ALA A 77 2.03 12.63 3.49
N GLY A 78 2.83 13.02 2.48
CA GLY A 78 2.44 13.99 1.46
C GLY A 78 1.24 13.52 0.64
N ARG A 79 1.19 12.24 0.25
CA ARG A 79 0.04 11.67 -0.49
C ARG A 79 -1.25 11.70 0.33
N LYS A 80 -1.18 11.34 1.62
CA LYS A 80 -2.33 11.41 2.53
C LYS A 80 -2.84 12.84 2.67
N LEU A 81 -1.92 13.80 2.85
CA LEU A 81 -2.27 15.22 2.90
C LEU A 81 -2.99 15.66 1.62
N ALA A 82 -2.44 15.33 0.44
CA ALA A 82 -3.07 15.67 -0.84
C ALA A 82 -4.48 15.09 -1.00
N GLN A 83 -4.69 13.83 -0.57
CA GLN A 83 -6.02 13.21 -0.58
C GLN A 83 -7.01 13.94 0.34
N THR A 84 -6.58 14.31 1.56
CA THR A 84 -7.42 15.07 2.48
C THR A 84 -7.75 16.46 1.93
N LEU A 85 -6.78 17.14 1.31
CA LEU A 85 -7.01 18.43 0.67
C LEU A 85 -7.98 18.33 -0.52
N MET A 86 -7.91 17.25 -1.30
CA MET A 86 -8.86 17.00 -2.39
C MET A 86 -10.29 16.87 -1.86
N ILE A 87 -10.50 16.13 -0.77
CA ILE A 87 -11.81 15.99 -0.11
C ILE A 87 -12.28 17.34 0.45
N LEU A 88 -11.40 18.10 1.12
CA LEU A 88 -11.74 19.43 1.61
C LEU A 88 -12.08 20.40 0.48
N TRP A 89 -11.45 20.26 -0.68
CA TRP A 89 -11.76 21.09 -1.84
C TRP A 89 -13.12 20.74 -2.45
N THR A 90 -13.51 19.47 -2.44
CA THR A 90 -14.81 19.02 -2.98
C THR A 90 -15.97 19.20 -2.01
N GLU A 91 -15.74 19.04 -0.70
CA GLU A 91 -16.81 18.97 0.32
C GLU A 91 -16.66 20.02 1.43
N GLY A 92 -15.61 20.84 1.42
CA GLY A 92 -15.32 21.81 2.48
C GLY A 92 -16.18 23.07 2.38
N ASN A 93 -16.64 23.54 3.54
CA ASN A 93 -17.21 24.88 3.68
C ASN A 93 -16.11 25.93 3.82
N GLU A 94 -16.46 27.22 3.71
CA GLU A 94 -15.47 28.30 3.77
C GLU A 94 -14.63 28.31 5.06
N GLU A 95 -15.21 27.95 6.20
CA GLU A 95 -14.52 27.90 7.48
C GLU A 95 -13.41 26.84 7.47
N LYS A 96 -13.73 25.62 7.03
CA LYS A 96 -12.76 24.52 6.91
C LYS A 96 -11.66 24.84 5.90
N LEU A 97 -11.99 25.51 4.80
CA LEU A 97 -10.99 25.92 3.80
C LEU A 97 -10.02 26.98 4.36
N ARG A 98 -10.53 27.95 5.13
CA ARG A 98 -9.70 28.96 5.82
C ARG A 98 -8.77 28.31 6.85
N GLU A 99 -9.30 27.43 7.69
CA GLU A 99 -8.52 26.71 8.70
C GLU A 99 -7.45 25.82 8.07
N ALA A 100 -7.81 25.04 7.04
CA ALA A 100 -6.87 24.20 6.32
C ALA A 100 -5.73 25.01 5.68
N THR A 101 -6.04 26.19 5.12
CA THR A 101 -5.02 27.09 4.55
C THR A 101 -4.05 27.59 5.61
N ALA A 102 -4.54 27.96 6.80
CA ALA A 102 -3.68 28.40 7.90
C ALA A 102 -2.72 27.27 8.37
N ILE A 103 -3.23 26.05 8.50
CA ILE A 103 -2.44 24.87 8.87
C ILE A 103 -1.35 24.60 7.83
N LEU A 104 -1.68 24.69 6.53
CA LEU A 104 -0.71 24.46 5.45
C LEU A 104 0.41 25.50 5.44
N GLU A 105 0.11 26.78 5.66
CA GLU A 105 1.15 27.82 5.74
C GLU A 105 2.09 27.61 6.93
N GLU A 106 1.56 27.22 8.09
CA GLU A 106 2.40 26.89 9.25
C GLU A 106 3.28 25.66 8.98
N ALA A 107 2.71 24.60 8.42
CA ALA A 107 3.45 23.40 8.05
C ALA A 107 4.56 23.71 7.02
N ARG A 108 4.25 24.51 6.00
CA ARG A 108 5.23 24.95 4.98
C ARG A 108 6.39 25.71 5.60
N LYS A 109 6.14 26.64 6.53
CA LYS A 109 7.21 27.38 7.25
C LYS A 109 8.13 26.42 8.00
N LYS A 110 7.58 25.50 8.79
CA LYS A 110 8.35 24.50 9.54
C LYS A 110 9.19 23.60 8.62
N LEU A 111 8.65 23.19 7.47
CA LEU A 111 9.41 22.39 6.50
C LEU A 111 10.52 23.21 5.80
N ALA A 112 10.26 24.48 5.48
CA ALA A 112 11.26 25.35 4.86
C ALA A 112 12.46 25.64 5.78
N GLU A 113 12.24 25.71 7.09
CA GLU A 113 13.32 25.82 8.08
C GLU A 113 14.26 24.61 8.06
N LEU A 114 13.75 23.41 7.75
CA LEU A 114 14.57 22.19 7.66
C LEU A 114 15.47 22.15 6.42
N THR A 115 15.09 22.86 5.35
CA THR A 115 15.86 22.93 4.10
C THR A 115 16.93 24.03 4.09
N LEU A 116 16.90 24.93 5.08
CA LEU A 116 17.84 26.04 5.24
C LEU A 116 19.00 25.71 6.21
N ARG A 117 19.00 24.51 6.80
CA ARG A 117 20.10 23.93 7.58
C ARG A 117 20.92 22.97 6.74
#